data_AF-A0A7V2XBW3-F1
#
_entry.id   AF-A0A7V2XBW3-F1
#
_cell.length_a   1.000
_cell.length_b   1.000
_cell.length_c   1.000
_cell.angle_alpha   90.00
_cell.angle_beta   90.00
_cell.angle_gamma   90.00
#
_symmetry.space_group_name_H-M   'P 1'
#
loop_
_entity.id
_entity.type
_entity.pdbx_description
1 polymer ?
#
loop_
_entity_poly.entity_id
_entity_poly.type
_entity_poly.pdbx_seq_one_letter_code
_entity_poly.pdbx_strand_id
1 'polypeptide(L)'
;VNVGRQAALRGWIVMTGGLGGVMEAAPRGAREAGGLTLGILPGGDRREANPFIQVAVATHVRHARNSIIAHTADALIAVDGEYGTLSEIALGLKLGKPVVGLKTVWAIPGVVPANTAVEAVEKVEALLRNAGGRSECP
;
A
#
# COMPACT_ATOMS: atom_id res chain seq x y z
N VAL A 1 -3.49 6.16 -10.94
CA VAL A 1 -2.39 5.54 -11.71
C VAL A 1 -1.01 6.16 -11.43
N ASN A 2 -0.90 7.38 -10.86
CA ASN A 2 0.40 8.00 -10.56
C ASN A 2 1.08 7.57 -9.25
N VAL A 3 0.37 6.98 -8.27
CA VAL A 3 0.95 6.68 -6.94
C VAL A 3 2.16 5.75 -7.05
N GLY A 4 2.02 4.62 -7.75
CA GLY A 4 3.11 3.66 -7.88
C GLY A 4 4.32 4.22 -8.63
N ARG A 5 4.09 5.04 -9.67
CA ARG A 5 5.16 5.76 -10.38
C ARG A 5 5.92 6.69 -9.44
N GLN A 6 5.20 7.50 -8.66
CA GLN A 6 5.81 8.46 -7.73
C GLN A 6 6.58 7.78 -6.59
N ALA A 7 6.08 6.63 -6.11
CA ALA A 7 6.79 5.80 -5.13
C ALA A 7 8.06 5.18 -5.71
N ALA A 8 7.98 4.60 -6.91
CA ALA A 8 9.13 4.00 -7.59
C ALA A 8 10.25 5.00 -7.88
N LEU A 9 9.91 6.24 -8.27
CA LEU A 9 10.88 7.31 -8.48
C LEU A 9 11.66 7.70 -7.20
N ARG A 10 11.15 7.33 -6.02
CA ARG A 10 11.83 7.49 -4.72
C ARG A 10 12.57 6.22 -4.27
N GLY A 11 12.64 5.20 -5.13
CA GLY A 11 13.27 3.92 -4.83
C GLY A 11 12.43 3.00 -3.95
N TRP A 12 11.14 3.26 -3.77
CA TRP A 12 10.29 2.44 -2.91
C TRP A 12 9.78 1.20 -3.63
N ILE A 13 9.59 0.11 -2.88
CA ILE A 13 8.88 -1.08 -3.33
C ILE A 13 7.38 -0.81 -3.25
N VAL A 14 6.65 -1.15 -4.31
CA VAL A 14 5.18 -1.04 -4.32
C VAL A 14 4.56 -2.41 -4.09
N MET A 15 3.90 -2.56 -2.94
CA MET A 15 3.22 -3.80 -2.53
C MET A 15 1.70 -3.63 -2.59
N THR A 16 0.98 -4.62 -3.13
CA THR A 16 -0.50 -4.67 -3.13
C THR A 16 -1.02 -6.09 -2.87
N GLY A 17 -2.35 -6.24 -2.81
CA GLY A 17 -3.01 -7.56 -2.79
C GLY A 17 -2.95 -8.35 -4.10
N GLY A 18 -2.27 -7.81 -5.14
CA GLY A 18 -1.84 -8.50 -6.35
C GLY A 18 -2.90 -8.83 -7.40
N LEU A 19 -4.16 -8.45 -7.20
CA LEU A 19 -5.25 -8.67 -8.16
C LEU A 19 -5.50 -7.42 -9.04
N GLY A 20 -6.71 -7.26 -9.58
CA GLY A 20 -7.09 -6.18 -10.50
C GLY A 20 -7.41 -4.82 -9.83
N GLY A 21 -7.83 -3.85 -10.65
CA GLY A 21 -8.27 -2.53 -10.20
C GLY A 21 -7.11 -1.65 -9.73
N VAL A 22 -7.26 -0.98 -8.58
CA VAL A 22 -6.17 -0.17 -7.99
C VAL A 22 -4.93 -1.02 -7.71
N MET A 23 -5.13 -2.27 -7.27
CA MET A 23 -4.04 -3.20 -6.97
C MET A 23 -3.21 -3.59 -8.21
N GLU A 24 -3.73 -3.34 -9.41
CA GLU A 24 -3.03 -3.47 -10.69
C GLU A 24 -2.45 -2.13 -11.14
N ALA A 25 -3.23 -1.05 -11.03
CA ALA A 25 -2.84 0.29 -11.47
C ALA A 25 -1.60 0.84 -10.73
N ALA A 26 -1.45 0.55 -9.43
CA ALA A 26 -0.28 0.99 -8.67
C ALA A 26 1.01 0.24 -9.09
N PRO A 27 1.07 -1.10 -9.09
CA PRO A 27 2.22 -1.84 -9.61
C PRO A 27 2.54 -1.53 -11.07
N ARG A 28 1.53 -1.30 -11.92
CA ARG A 28 1.76 -0.85 -13.30
C ARG A 28 2.60 0.42 -13.35
N GLY A 29 2.16 1.47 -12.66
CA GLY A 29 2.89 2.74 -12.64
C GLY A 29 4.29 2.62 -12.05
N ALA A 30 4.48 1.76 -11.05
CA ALA A 30 5.78 1.48 -10.47
C ALA A 30 6.71 0.78 -11.46
N ARG A 31 6.23 -0.26 -12.14
CA ARG A 31 6.98 -1.06 -13.12
C ARG A 31 7.38 -0.22 -14.33
N GLU A 32 6.47 0.62 -14.84
CA GLU A 32 6.75 1.58 -15.92
C GLU A 32 7.83 2.61 -15.55
N ALA A 33 8.08 2.83 -14.26
CA ALA A 33 9.12 3.70 -13.73
C ALA A 33 10.39 2.94 -13.28
N GLY A 34 10.47 1.63 -13.56
CA GLY A 34 11.62 0.79 -13.18
C GLY A 34 11.63 0.34 -11.70
N GLY A 35 10.52 0.50 -10.97
CA GLY A 35 10.40 0.09 -9.58
C GLY A 35 10.08 -1.41 -9.39
N LEU A 36 10.36 -1.91 -8.18
CA LEU A 36 10.02 -3.28 -7.78
C LEU A 36 8.57 -3.38 -7.29
N THR A 37 7.89 -4.45 -7.68
CA THR A 37 6.48 -4.69 -7.35
C THR A 37 6.25 -6.05 -6.70
N LEU A 38 5.51 -6.05 -5.58
CA LEU A 38 5.22 -7.23 -4.75
C LEU A 38 3.70 -7.43 -4.63
N GLY A 39 3.22 -8.66 -4.81
CA GLY A 39 1.81 -9.02 -4.68
C GLY A 39 1.61 -10.07 -3.60
N ILE A 40 0.82 -9.75 -2.57
CA ILE A 40 0.40 -10.71 -1.54
C ILE A 40 -1.00 -11.23 -1.93
N LEU A 41 -1.07 -12.45 -2.45
CA LEU A 41 -2.27 -12.98 -3.11
C LEU A 41 -3.24 -13.68 -2.14
N PRO A 42 -4.56 -13.68 -2.41
CA PRO A 42 -5.56 -14.40 -1.59
C PRO A 42 -5.45 -15.90 -1.69
N GLY A 43 -5.18 -16.39 -2.91
CA GLY A 43 -5.13 -17.80 -3.26
C GLY A 43 -3.74 -18.40 -3.09
N GLY A 44 -3.60 -19.65 -3.52
CA GLY A 44 -2.33 -20.37 -3.53
C GLY A 44 -1.61 -20.40 -4.86
N ASP A 45 -2.22 -19.88 -5.91
CA ASP A 45 -1.62 -19.89 -7.24
C ASP A 45 -0.96 -18.54 -7.54
N ARG A 46 0.36 -18.54 -7.66
CA ARG A 46 1.13 -17.34 -8.01
C ARG A 46 0.74 -16.75 -9.36
N ARG A 47 0.14 -17.55 -10.25
CA ARG A 47 -0.31 -17.12 -11.58
C ARG A 47 -1.55 -16.24 -11.53
N GLU A 48 -2.23 -16.15 -10.38
CA GLU A 48 -3.34 -15.22 -10.16
C GLU A 48 -2.89 -13.76 -10.02
N ALA A 49 -1.58 -13.52 -9.86
CA ALA A 49 -1.05 -12.17 -9.80
C ALA A 49 -1.29 -11.42 -11.11
N ASN A 50 -1.62 -10.13 -11.02
CA ASN A 50 -1.72 -9.27 -12.19
C ASN A 50 -0.37 -9.16 -12.92
N PRO A 51 -0.36 -8.83 -14.22
CA PRO A 51 0.86 -8.84 -15.04
C PRO A 51 1.96 -7.87 -14.57
N PHE A 52 1.65 -6.91 -13.70
CA PHE A 52 2.59 -5.90 -13.23
C PHE A 52 3.26 -6.27 -11.90
N ILE A 53 2.90 -7.38 -11.28
CA ILE A 53 3.60 -7.95 -10.12
C ILE A 53 4.86 -8.69 -10.59
N GLN A 54 6.01 -8.37 -9.98
CA GLN A 54 7.29 -9.05 -10.25
C GLN A 54 7.55 -10.18 -9.25
N VAL A 55 7.17 -9.96 -7.98
CA VAL A 55 7.29 -10.97 -6.92
C VAL A 55 5.89 -11.29 -6.40
N ALA A 56 5.44 -12.53 -6.56
CA ALA A 56 4.13 -12.98 -6.12
C ALA A 56 4.25 -13.94 -4.93
N VAL A 57 3.54 -13.62 -3.84
CA VAL A 57 3.41 -14.46 -2.64
C VAL A 57 2.01 -15.05 -2.61
N ALA A 58 1.91 -16.33 -2.91
CA ALA A 58 0.69 -17.12 -2.73
C ALA A 58 0.49 -17.46 -1.24
N THR A 59 -0.71 -17.24 -0.70
CA THR A 59 -0.95 -17.35 0.75
C THR A 59 -2.05 -18.33 1.17
N HIS A 60 -3.08 -18.57 0.34
CA HIS A 60 -4.30 -19.30 0.73
C HIS A 60 -5.09 -18.74 1.94
N VAL A 61 -4.74 -17.56 2.45
CA VAL A 61 -5.39 -17.00 3.66
C VAL A 61 -6.46 -15.94 3.35
N ARG A 62 -6.83 -15.74 2.08
CA ARG A 62 -7.89 -14.82 1.62
C ARG A 62 -7.75 -13.41 2.21
N HIS A 63 -8.64 -13.03 3.13
CA HIS A 63 -8.68 -11.69 3.73
C HIS A 63 -7.66 -11.51 4.85
N ALA A 64 -7.21 -12.60 5.50
CA ALA A 64 -6.20 -12.50 6.55
C ALA A 64 -4.86 -12.01 6.01
N ARG A 65 -4.62 -12.08 4.69
CA ARG A 65 -3.44 -11.51 4.04
C ARG A 65 -3.31 -10.00 4.22
N ASN A 66 -4.40 -9.29 4.50
CA ASN A 66 -4.36 -7.86 4.77
C ASN A 66 -3.51 -7.54 6.02
N SER A 67 -3.45 -8.46 6.99
CA SER A 67 -2.52 -8.37 8.12
C SER A 67 -1.07 -8.51 7.67
N ILE A 68 -0.77 -9.45 6.76
CA ILE A 68 0.57 -9.61 6.18
C ILE A 68 0.98 -8.31 5.46
N ILE A 69 0.09 -7.73 4.66
CA ILE A 69 0.33 -6.46 3.95
C ILE A 69 0.64 -5.34 4.96
N ALA A 70 -0.21 -5.14 5.97
CA ALA A 70 -0.04 -4.08 6.95
C ALA A 70 1.23 -4.24 7.80
N HIS A 71 1.61 -5.47 8.17
CA HIS A 71 2.85 -5.74 8.90
C HIS A 71 4.10 -5.52 8.04
N THR A 72 4.04 -5.91 6.77
CA THR A 72 5.18 -5.84 5.84
C THR A 72 5.42 -4.39 5.37
N ALA A 73 4.40 -3.55 5.31
CA ALA A 73 4.52 -2.18 4.83
C ALA A 73 5.18 -1.25 5.86
N ASP A 74 6.00 -0.31 5.39
CA ASP A 74 6.49 0.82 6.22
C ASP A 74 5.41 1.89 6.40
N ALA A 75 4.59 2.10 5.37
CA ALA A 75 3.45 3.01 5.35
C ALA A 75 2.39 2.53 4.34
N LEU A 76 1.15 2.99 4.51
CA LEU A 76 0.04 2.62 3.63
C LEU A 76 -0.51 3.86 2.91
N ILE A 77 -0.75 3.72 1.60
CA ILE A 77 -1.57 4.66 0.82
C ILE A 77 -2.88 3.96 0.50
N ALA A 78 -3.92 4.28 1.26
CA ALA A 78 -5.25 3.78 1.02
C ALA A 78 -5.90 4.55 -0.11
N VAL A 79 -6.31 3.86 -1.17
CA VAL A 79 -6.98 4.45 -2.32
C VAL A 79 -8.37 3.86 -2.40
N ASP A 80 -9.35 4.74 -2.59
CA ASP A 80 -10.77 4.37 -2.68
C ASP A 80 -11.36 3.83 -1.35
N GLY A 81 -12.60 3.35 -1.41
CA GLY A 81 -13.50 3.22 -0.27
C GLY A 81 -14.18 1.87 -0.07
N GLU A 82 -13.56 0.74 -0.43
CA GLU A 82 -14.14 -0.59 -0.20
C GLU A 82 -13.69 -1.23 1.14
N TYR A 83 -14.48 -2.17 1.67
CA TYR A 83 -14.22 -2.79 2.99
C TYR A 83 -12.83 -3.44 3.13
N GLY A 84 -12.26 -3.93 2.02
CA GLY A 84 -10.87 -4.41 2.00
C GLY A 84 -9.88 -3.31 2.38
N THR A 85 -9.98 -2.14 1.74
CA THR A 85 -9.18 -0.95 2.03
C THR A 85 -9.38 -0.50 3.47
N LEU A 86 -10.63 -0.49 3.97
CA LEU A 86 -10.92 -0.13 5.36
C LEU A 86 -10.21 -1.05 6.36
N SER A 87 -10.16 -2.36 6.08
CA SER A 87 -9.47 -3.31 6.95
C SER A 87 -7.96 -3.07 7.00
N GLU A 88 -7.33 -2.72 5.88
CA GLU A 88 -5.90 -2.40 5.80
C GLU A 88 -5.60 -1.08 6.51
N ILE A 89 -6.47 -0.07 6.38
CA ILE A 89 -6.39 1.18 7.15
C ILE A 89 -6.39 0.88 8.66
N ALA A 90 -7.37 0.11 9.13
CA ALA A 90 -7.51 -0.20 10.55
C ALA A 90 -6.30 -0.96 11.10
N LEU A 91 -5.79 -1.94 10.34
CA LEU A 91 -4.59 -2.69 10.70
C LEU A 91 -3.35 -1.80 10.73
N GLY A 92 -3.16 -0.94 9.72
CA GLY A 92 -2.05 0.02 9.66
C GLY A 92 -2.03 0.95 10.87
N LEU A 93 -3.17 1.57 11.18
CA LEU A 93 -3.30 2.45 12.35
C LEU A 93 -3.04 1.71 13.67
N LYS A 94 -3.57 0.48 13.82
CA LYS A 94 -3.33 -0.35 14.99
C LYS A 94 -1.85 -0.69 15.18
N LEU A 95 -1.10 -0.83 14.09
CA LEU A 95 0.35 -1.10 14.09
C LEU A 95 1.20 0.17 14.19
N GLY A 96 0.59 1.36 14.35
CA GLY A 96 1.31 2.63 14.40
C GLY A 96 1.95 3.03 13.06
N LYS A 97 1.53 2.42 11.95
CA LYS A 97 2.05 2.72 10.62
C LYS A 97 1.41 4.02 10.11
N PRO A 98 2.18 4.90 9.41
CA PRO A 98 1.59 6.02 8.70
C PRO A 98 0.56 5.55 7.66
N VAL A 99 -0.63 6.15 7.68
CA VAL A 99 -1.69 5.88 6.71
C VAL A 99 -2.09 7.18 6.02
N VAL A 100 -1.99 7.20 4.69
CA VAL A 100 -2.43 8.31 3.85
C VAL A 100 -3.64 7.88 3.02
N GLY A 101 -4.74 8.64 3.10
CA GLY A 101 -5.97 8.37 2.36
C GLY A 101 -6.04 9.21 1.09
N LEU A 102 -6.04 8.58 -0.08
CA LEU A 102 -6.23 9.23 -1.38
C LEU A 102 -7.62 8.90 -1.93
N LYS A 103 -8.50 9.90 -1.97
CA LYS A 103 -9.90 9.75 -2.41
C LYS A 103 -10.67 8.69 -1.60
N THR A 104 -10.36 8.54 -0.33
CA THR A 104 -11.10 7.67 0.59
C THR A 104 -12.44 8.31 0.96
N VAL A 105 -13.50 7.50 1.06
CA VAL A 105 -14.86 7.99 1.37
C VAL A 105 -15.10 8.23 2.86
N TRP A 106 -14.24 7.70 3.72
CA TRP A 106 -14.37 7.81 5.18
C TRP A 106 -13.43 8.86 5.77
N ALA A 107 -13.93 9.56 6.78
CA ALA A 107 -13.11 10.36 7.68
C ALA A 107 -12.71 9.49 8.88
N ILE A 108 -11.49 8.92 8.84
CA ILE A 108 -10.97 8.03 9.89
C ILE A 108 -9.87 8.77 10.68
N PRO A 109 -10.00 8.92 12.01
CA PRO A 109 -8.95 9.52 12.82
C PRO A 109 -7.59 8.81 12.64
N GLY A 110 -6.52 9.59 12.48
CA GLY A 110 -5.17 9.08 12.24
C GLY A 110 -4.80 8.88 10.77
N VAL A 111 -5.77 8.88 9.84
CA VAL A 111 -5.50 8.88 8.40
C VAL A 111 -5.21 10.30 7.95
N VAL A 112 -4.08 10.50 7.27
CA VAL A 112 -3.73 11.80 6.66
C VAL A 112 -4.35 11.88 5.27
N PRO A 113 -5.26 12.83 4.98
CA PRO A 113 -5.90 12.92 3.67
C PRO A 113 -4.92 13.44 2.61
N ALA A 114 -5.09 13.03 1.36
CA ALA A 114 -4.39 13.54 0.19
C ALA A 114 -5.35 13.65 -1.00
N ASN A 115 -5.16 14.68 -1.83
CA ASN A 115 -6.00 14.97 -2.99
C ASN A 115 -5.38 14.45 -4.29
N THR A 116 -4.04 14.35 -4.33
CA THR A 116 -3.31 13.88 -5.51
C THR A 116 -2.36 12.74 -5.15
N ALA A 117 -1.96 11.98 -6.18
CA ALA A 117 -0.99 10.91 -6.01
C ALA A 117 0.39 11.41 -5.57
N VAL A 118 0.80 12.60 -6.04
CA VAL A 118 2.08 13.23 -5.66
C VAL A 118 2.03 13.60 -4.19
N GLU A 119 0.99 14.33 -3.79
CA GLU A 119 0.77 14.73 -2.40
C GLU A 119 0.70 13.51 -1.46
N ALA A 120 0.07 12.41 -1.90
CA ALA A 120 -0.01 11.21 -1.08
C ALA A 120 1.37 10.61 -0.78
N VAL A 121 2.24 10.53 -1.80
CA VAL A 121 3.60 10.01 -1.66
C VAL A 121 4.48 10.96 -0.85
N GLU A 122 4.38 12.28 -1.07
CA GLU A 122 5.12 13.29 -0.29
C GLU A 122 4.74 13.25 1.20
N LYS A 123 3.46 13.06 1.51
CA LYS A 123 2.98 12.91 2.89
C LYS A 123 3.53 11.64 3.54
N VAL A 124 3.53 10.51 2.84
CA VAL A 124 4.18 9.29 3.34
C VAL A 124 5.66 9.55 3.64
N GLU A 125 6.37 10.19 2.71
CA GLU A 125 7.80 10.48 2.86
C GLU A 125 8.07 11.37 4.08
N ALA A 126 7.27 12.41 4.29
CA ALA A 126 7.36 13.28 5.46
C ALA A 126 7.07 12.52 6.76
N LEU A 127 6.05 11.66 6.77
CA LEU A 127 5.70 10.86 7.94
C LEU A 127 6.79 9.85 8.30
N LEU A 128 7.40 9.19 7.31
CA LEU A 128 8.51 8.24 7.54
C LEU A 128 9.77 8.94 8.06
N ARG A 129 10.12 10.13 7.55
CA ARG A 129 11.22 10.93 8.10
C ARG A 129 11.01 11.31 9.57
N ASN A 130 9.78 11.67 9.93
CA ASN A 130 9.43 12.05 11.30
C ASN A 130 9.35 10.83 12.24
N ALA A 131 8.97 9.66 11.72
CA ALA A 131 8.95 8.40 12.45
C ALA A 131 10.36 7.86 12.72
N GLY A 132 11.33 8.11 11.84
CA GLY A 132 12.74 7.77 12.06
C GLY A 132 13.39 8.48 13.26
N GLY A 133 12.74 9.51 13.82
CA GLY A 133 13.10 10.13 15.11
C GLY A 133 12.37 9.57 16.33
N ARG A 134 11.45 8.62 16.13
CA ARG A 134 10.76 7.87 17.20
C ARG A 134 11.21 6.42 17.13
N SER A 135 12.43 6.18 17.62
CA SER A 135 12.83 4.84 18.03
C SER A 135 11.86 4.39 19.13
N GLU A 136 11.11 3.33 18.81
CA GLU A 136 10.28 2.51 19.69
C GLU A 136 8.91 3.09 20.08
N CYS A 137 7.86 2.33 19.72
CA CYS A 137 6.59 2.36 20.44
C CYS A 137 6.68 1.26 21.53
N PRO A 138 6.12 1.50 22.73
CA PRO A 138 6.30 0.66 23.93
C PRO A 138 5.74 -0.76 23.81
#